data_AF-A0A6G8Q404-F1
#
_entry.id   AF-A0A6G8Q404-F1
#
_cell.length_a   1.000
_cell.length_b   1.000
_cell.length_c   1.000
_cell.angle_alpha   90.00
_cell.angle_beta   90.00
_cell.angle_gamma   90.00
#
_symmetry.space_group_name_H-M   'P 1'
#
loop_
_entity.id
_entity.type
_entity.pdbx_description
1 polymer ?
#
loop_
_entity_poly.entity_id
_entity_poly.type
_entity_poly.pdbx_seq_one_letter_code
_entity_poly.pdbx_strand_id
1 'polypeptide(L)'
;MRLLVAFEEEYRAYQGAISSAIQVLRPGVEVEATGADALKEGLDRFAPQAVICSRPEGPDPDGRVAWIELPPEPDRTAVARLGDHRFELDNPSLETVLEVVDRAELLFRSDAKSPLT
;
A
#
# COMPACT_ATOMS: atom_id res chain seq x y z
N MET A 1 -9.24 -3.53 6.80
CA MET A 1 -8.13 -4.01 5.94
C MET A 1 -6.82 -3.70 6.63
N ARG A 2 -5.76 -4.49 6.43
CA ARG A 2 -4.41 -4.26 6.96
C ARG A 2 -3.52 -3.68 5.86
N LEU A 3 -2.92 -2.52 6.13
CA LEU A 3 -2.06 -1.78 5.23
C LEU A 3 -0.65 -1.68 5.81
N LEU A 4 0.35 -2.12 5.07
CA LEU A 4 1.76 -1.95 5.43
C LEU A 4 2.35 -0.77 4.64
N VAL A 5 3.06 0.12 5.32
CA VAL A 5 3.74 1.26 4.69
C VAL A 5 5.25 1.07 4.86
N ALA A 6 6.00 1.00 3.77
CA ALA A 6 7.42 0.67 3.79
C ALA A 6 8.28 1.64 2.97
N PHE A 7 9.12 2.41 3.65
CA PHE A 7 10.02 3.39 3.03
C PHE A 7 11.44 3.22 3.58
N GLU A 8 12.44 3.71 2.85
CA GLU A 8 13.80 3.84 3.35
C GLU A 8 13.85 4.75 4.60
N GLU A 9 14.81 4.52 5.49
CA GLU A 9 14.94 5.28 6.76
C GLU A 9 15.08 6.80 6.52
N GLU A 10 15.71 7.20 5.42
CA GLU A 10 15.82 8.61 5.02
C GLU A 10 14.46 9.30 4.77
N TYR A 11 13.42 8.52 4.46
CA TYR A 11 12.05 8.99 4.22
C TYR A 11 11.09 8.69 5.38
N ARG A 12 11.61 8.36 6.56
CA ARG A 12 10.80 8.01 7.75
C ARG A 12 9.79 9.10 8.14
N ALA A 13 10.13 10.38 7.96
CA ALA A 13 9.19 11.47 8.24
C ALA A 13 7.99 11.46 7.28
N TYR A 14 8.24 11.20 5.98
CA TYR A 14 7.19 11.07 4.98
C TYR A 14 6.32 9.85 5.24
N GLN A 15 6.94 8.70 5.54
CA GLN A 15 6.23 7.48 5.96
C GLN A 15 5.33 7.73 7.17
N GLY A 16 5.84 8.40 8.20
CA GLY A 16 5.07 8.73 9.39
C GLY A 16 3.87 9.61 9.08
N ALA A 17 4.06 10.63 8.24
CA ALA A 17 3.00 11.54 7.81
C ALA A 17 1.89 10.81 7.04
N ILE A 18 2.25 10.01 6.02
CA ILE A 18 1.25 9.29 5.22
C ILE A 18 0.54 8.21 6.03
N SER A 19 1.25 7.47 6.88
CA SER A 19 0.66 6.44 7.75
C SER A 19 -0.35 7.07 8.71
N SER A 20 0.02 8.19 9.35
CA SER A 20 -0.86 8.91 10.27
C SER A 20 -2.09 9.48 9.55
N ALA A 21 -1.90 10.05 8.36
CA ALA A 21 -2.99 10.59 7.57
C ALA A 21 -4.01 9.51 7.19
N ILE A 22 -3.54 8.33 6.76
CA ILE A 22 -4.42 7.21 6.44
C ILE A 22 -5.17 6.71 7.69
N GLN A 23 -4.49 6.53 8.82
CA GLN A 23 -5.13 6.11 10.08
C GLN A 23 -6.25 7.07 10.51
N VAL A 24 -6.03 8.39 10.38
CA VAL A 24 -7.02 9.42 10.73
C VAL A 24 -8.18 9.44 9.75
N LEU A 25 -7.90 9.39 8.45
CA LEU A 25 -8.91 9.59 7.40
C LEU A 25 -9.65 8.30 7.04
N ARG A 26 -9.08 7.12 7.37
CA ARG A 26 -9.64 5.79 7.11
C ARG A 26 -9.50 4.91 8.37
N PRO A 27 -10.27 5.18 9.43
CA PRO A 27 -10.14 4.48 10.72
C PRO A 27 -10.45 2.98 10.66
N GLY A 28 -11.06 2.48 9.57
CA GLY A 28 -11.27 1.04 9.32
C GLY A 28 -10.05 0.31 8.76
N VAL A 29 -8.97 1.02 8.45
CA VAL A 29 -7.70 0.47 7.95
C VAL A 29 -6.71 0.42 9.11
N GLU A 30 -6.24 -0.79 9.42
CA GLU A 30 -5.14 -1.01 10.36
C GLU A 30 -3.83 -0.76 9.61
N VAL A 31 -3.06 0.25 10.04
CA VAL A 31 -1.83 0.67 9.35
C VAL A 31 -0.62 0.36 10.21
N GLU A 32 0.36 -0.33 9.65
CA GLU A 32 1.68 -0.56 10.23
C GLU A 32 2.77 0.05 9.34
N ALA A 33 3.82 0.59 9.95
CA ALA A 33 4.97 1.16 9.25
C ALA A 33 6.23 0.33 9.52
N THR A 34 7.04 0.09 8.48
CA THR A 34 8.31 -0.65 8.57
C THR A 34 9.37 -0.05 7.64
N GLY A 35 10.65 -0.29 7.89
CA GLY A 35 11.69 0.09 6.93
C GLY A 35 11.58 -0.72 5.63
N ALA A 36 11.97 -0.15 4.48
CA ALA A 36 11.97 -0.86 3.20
C ALA A 36 12.82 -2.15 3.23
N ASP A 37 13.91 -2.18 4.00
CA ASP A 37 14.76 -3.36 4.17
C ASP A 37 14.12 -4.45 5.05
N ALA A 38 13.11 -4.08 5.85
CA ALA A 38 12.32 -4.99 6.67
C ALA A 38 10.93 -5.27 6.06
N LEU A 39 10.72 -4.93 4.79
CA LEU A 39 9.44 -5.14 4.08
C LEU A 39 9.02 -6.61 4.10
N LYS A 40 9.94 -7.53 3.82
CA LYS A 40 9.64 -8.97 3.82
C LYS A 40 9.17 -9.48 5.19
N GLU A 41 9.88 -9.12 6.25
CA GLU A 41 9.48 -9.48 7.62
C GLU A 41 8.11 -8.86 7.96
N GLY A 42 7.88 -7.61 7.55
CA GLY A 42 6.58 -6.95 7.68
C GLY A 42 5.46 -7.68 6.95
N LEU A 43 5.69 -8.12 5.70
CA LEU A 43 4.72 -8.92 4.94
C LEU A 43 4.37 -10.23 5.67
N ASP A 44 5.37 -10.95 6.15
CA ASP A 44 5.18 -12.24 6.83
C ASP A 44 4.48 -12.09 8.19
N ARG A 45 4.89 -11.10 8.99
CA ARG A 45 4.35 -10.86 10.34
C ARG A 45 2.97 -10.21 10.32
N PHE A 46 2.82 -9.19 9.49
CA PHE A 46 1.63 -8.35 9.45
C PHE A 46 0.60 -8.86 8.45
N ALA A 47 0.93 -9.81 7.56
CA ALA A 47 0.02 -10.36 6.55
C ALA A 47 -0.91 -9.29 5.93
N PRO A 48 -0.36 -8.17 5.44
CA PRO A 48 -1.16 -7.07 4.92
C PRO A 48 -1.92 -7.48 3.67
N GLN A 49 -3.02 -6.78 3.39
CA GLN A 49 -3.74 -6.92 2.13
C GLN A 49 -3.46 -5.77 1.16
N ALA A 50 -2.80 -4.71 1.64
CA ALA A 50 -2.29 -3.64 0.83
C ALA A 50 -0.91 -3.18 1.33
N VAL A 51 -0.08 -2.72 0.41
CA VAL A 51 1.26 -2.18 0.70
C VAL A 51 1.42 -0.84 -0.02
N ILE A 52 1.94 0.17 0.69
CA ILE A 52 2.53 1.36 0.08
C ILE A 52 4.04 1.25 0.26
N CYS A 53 4.80 1.28 -0.83
CA CYS A 53 6.25 1.17 -0.78
C CYS A 53 6.95 2.18 -1.70
N SER A 54 8.10 2.71 -1.29
CA SER A 54 8.96 3.53 -2.15
C SER A 54 9.67 2.73 -3.26
N ARG A 55 9.76 1.41 -3.09
CA ARG A 55 10.41 0.50 -4.03
C ARG A 55 9.39 -0.13 -4.97
N PRO A 56 9.84 -0.49 -6.20
CA PRO A 56 9.04 -1.34 -7.07
C PRO A 56 8.64 -2.62 -6.35
N GLU A 57 7.52 -3.18 -6.79
CA GLU A 57 6.99 -4.43 -6.30
C GLU A 57 8.09 -5.49 -6.10
N GLY A 58 8.24 -5.96 -4.85
CA GLY A 58 8.92 -7.22 -4.56
C GLY A 58 8.02 -8.40 -4.96
N PRO A 59 8.54 -9.62 -5.18
CA PRO A 59 7.72 -10.71 -5.68
C PRO A 59 6.55 -11.00 -4.74
N ASP A 60 5.33 -10.63 -5.16
CA ASP A 60 4.05 -11.12 -4.64
C ASP A 60 3.58 -12.25 -5.56
N PRO A 61 4.05 -13.49 -5.37
CA PRO A 61 3.78 -14.60 -6.29
C PRO A 61 2.29 -14.94 -6.38
N ASP A 62 1.47 -14.50 -5.42
CA ASP A 62 0.06 -14.79 -5.35
C ASP A 62 -0.83 -13.66 -5.91
N GLY A 63 -0.26 -12.48 -6.16
CA GLY A 63 -0.99 -11.31 -6.67
C GLY A 63 -2.10 -10.78 -5.75
N ARG A 64 -2.17 -11.29 -4.51
CA ARG A 64 -3.27 -11.05 -3.56
C ARG A 64 -3.13 -9.73 -2.80
N VAL A 65 -1.94 -9.13 -2.83
CA VAL A 65 -1.68 -7.88 -2.12
C VAL A 65 -1.84 -6.71 -3.09
N ALA A 66 -2.69 -5.75 -2.74
CA ALA A 66 -2.73 -4.48 -3.45
C ALA A 66 -1.40 -3.73 -3.24
N TRP A 67 -0.72 -3.36 -4.32
CA TRP A 67 0.57 -2.69 -4.24
C TRP A 67 0.48 -1.26 -4.73
N ILE A 68 1.07 -0.34 -3.98
CA ILE A 68 1.17 1.08 -4.33
C ILE A 68 2.65 1.43 -4.25
N GLU A 69 3.34 1.39 -5.39
CA GLU A 69 4.67 1.97 -5.52
C GLU A 69 4.50 3.49 -5.50
N LEU A 70 4.99 4.12 -4.44
CA LEU A 70 4.93 5.56 -4.21
C LEU A 70 6.36 6.08 -4.01
N PRO A 71 7.07 6.38 -5.11
CA PRO A 71 8.39 6.98 -5.03
C PRO A 71 8.33 8.32 -4.28
N PRO A 72 9.29 8.62 -3.40
CA PRO A 72 9.39 9.92 -2.76
C PRO A 72 9.93 10.99 -3.73
N GLU A 73 10.60 10.58 -4.81
CA GLU A 73 11.07 11.48 -5.86
C GLU A 73 9.90 11.96 -6.75
N PRO A 74 9.70 13.28 -6.92
CA PRO A 74 8.52 13.84 -7.61
C PRO A 74 8.54 13.65 -9.14
N ASP A 75 9.71 13.35 -9.71
CA ASP A 75 9.90 13.06 -11.13
C ASP A 75 9.66 11.58 -11.48
N ARG A 76 9.49 10.72 -10.46
CA ARG A 76 9.15 9.32 -10.66
C ARG A 76 7.64 9.10 -10.54
N THR A 77 7.08 8.48 -11.58
CA THR A 77 5.66 8.10 -11.61
C THR A 77 5.38 7.00 -10.60
N ALA A 78 4.35 7.21 -9.77
CA ALA A 78 3.84 6.19 -8.87
C ALA A 78 3.02 5.16 -9.65
N VAL A 79 2.98 3.93 -9.15
CA VAL A 79 2.27 2.83 -9.81
C VAL A 79 1.41 2.11 -8.79
N ALA A 80 0.15 1.89 -9.12
CA ALA A 80 -0.75 1.08 -8.33
C ALA A 80 -1.10 -0.21 -9.07
N ARG A 81 -1.06 -1.34 -8.35
CA ARG A 81 -1.56 -2.65 -8.77
C ARG A 81 -2.65 -3.09 -7.80
N LEU A 82 -3.85 -3.26 -8.32
CA LEU A 82 -5.05 -3.68 -7.58
C LEU A 82 -5.64 -4.92 -8.27
N GLY A 83 -5.37 -6.11 -7.71
CA GLY A 83 -5.67 -7.38 -8.39
C GLY A 83 -4.94 -7.45 -9.74
N ASP A 84 -5.70 -7.68 -10.82
CA ASP A 84 -5.18 -7.74 -12.20
C ASP A 84 -5.00 -6.35 -12.85
N HIS A 85 -5.45 -5.27 -12.19
CA HIS A 85 -5.37 -3.93 -12.75
C HIS A 85 -4.10 -3.21 -12.31
N ARG A 86 -3.32 -2.74 -13.28
CA ARG A 86 -2.15 -1.88 -13.06
C ARG A 86 -2.36 -0.53 -13.73
N PHE A 87 -2.09 0.56 -13.02
CA PHE A 87 -2.22 1.91 -13.54
C PHE A 87 -1.18 2.86 -12.93
N GLU A 88 -0.82 3.88 -13.69
CA GLU A 88 0.14 4.92 -13.33
C GLU A 88 -0.55 6.09 -12.65
N LEU A 89 0.18 6.74 -11.74
CA LEU A 89 -0.22 7.87 -10.93
C LEU A 89 0.86 8.94 -11.06
N ASP A 90 0.60 9.96 -11.87
CA ASP A 90 1.53 11.07 -12.06
C ASP A 90 1.48 12.00 -10.84
N ASN A 91 2.54 11.95 -10.01
CA ASN A 91 2.71 12.76 -8.81
C ASN A 91 1.42 12.84 -7.95
N PRO A 92 0.95 11.70 -7.40
CA PRO A 92 -0.35 11.62 -6.78
C PRO A 92 -0.46 12.52 -5.55
N SER A 93 -1.61 13.17 -5.39
CA SER A 93 -1.96 13.83 -4.15
C SER A 93 -2.27 12.80 -3.05
N LEU A 94 -2.31 13.24 -1.79
CA LEU A 94 -2.77 12.39 -0.70
C LEU A 94 -4.20 11.86 -0.95
N GLU A 95 -5.09 12.68 -1.51
CA GLU A 95 -6.45 12.27 -1.86
C GLU A 95 -6.44 11.12 -2.87
N THR A 96 -5.61 11.22 -3.91
CA THR A 96 -5.45 10.14 -4.89
C THR A 96 -4.92 8.86 -4.24
N VAL A 97 -3.94 8.95 -3.34
CA VAL A 97 -3.45 7.77 -2.61
C VAL A 97 -4.57 7.15 -1.76
N LEU A 98 -5.37 7.97 -1.07
CA LEU A 98 -6.50 7.49 -0.26
C LEU A 98 -7.57 6.81 -1.11
N GLU A 99 -7.87 7.31 -2.30
CA GLU A 99 -8.78 6.65 -3.23
C GLU A 99 -8.28 5.26 -3.64
N VAL A 100 -6.98 5.09 -3.86
CA VAL A 100 -6.40 3.77 -4.17
C VAL A 100 -6.51 2.83 -2.98
N VAL A 101 -6.25 3.32 -1.76
CA VAL A 101 -6.44 2.56 -0.52
C VAL A 101 -7.90 2.12 -0.36
N ASP A 102 -8.86 3.00 -0.66
CA ASP A 102 -10.29 2.67 -0.60
C ASP A 102 -10.68 1.59 -1.61
N ARG A 103 -10.15 1.66 -2.83
CA ARG A 103 -10.36 0.63 -3.85
C ARG A 103 -9.76 -0.71 -3.42
N ALA A 104 -8.56 -0.71 -2.85
CA ALA A 104 -7.94 -1.91 -2.29
C ALA A 104 -8.81 -2.54 -1.19
N GLU A 105 -9.38 -1.71 -0.30
CA GLU A 105 -10.27 -2.20 0.74
C GLU A 105 -11.56 -2.81 0.18
N LEU A 106 -12.15 -2.20 -0.84
CA LEU A 106 -13.34 -2.72 -1.51
C LEU A 106 -13.07 -4.07 -2.19
N LEU A 107 -11.91 -4.22 -2.84
CA LEU A 107 -11.48 -5.47 -3.45
C LEU A 107 -11.31 -6.57 -2.39
N PHE A 108 -10.57 -6.27 -1.31
CA PHE A 108 -10.40 -7.20 -0.20
C PHE A 108 -11.73 -7.65 0.39
N ARG A 109 -12.68 -6.73 0.60
CA ARG A 109 -14.02 -7.05 1.11
C ARG A 109 -14.85 -7.87 0.12
N SER A 110 -14.60 -7.74 -1.18
CA SER A 110 -15.31 -8.48 -2.22
C SER A 110 -14.77 -9.91 -2.33
N ASP A 111 -13.45 -10.08 -2.27
CA ASP A 111 -12.81 -11.40 -2.22
C ASP A 111 -13.20 -12.17 -0.95
N ALA A 112 -13.25 -11.49 0.19
CA ALA A 112 -13.72 -12.09 1.45
C ALA A 112 -15.19 -12.56 1.40
N LYS A 113 -16.00 -12.00 0.50
CA LYS A 113 -17.41 -12.38 0.29
C LYS A 113 -17.59 -13.49 -0.76
N SER A 114 -16.54 -13.83 -1.50
CA SER A 114 -16.54 -14.88 -2.53
C SER A 114 -15.78 -16.17 -2.14
N PRO A 115 -15.86 -16.73 -0.92
CA PRO A 115 -14.99 -17.84 -0.52
C PRO A 115 -15.34 -19.23 -1.09
N LEU A 116 -16.14 -19.36 -2.16
CA LEU A 116 -16.53 -20.67 -2.73
C LEU A 116 -16.65 -20.66 -4.25
N THR A 117 -15.71 -21.32 -4.93
CA THR A 117 -15.96 -22.24 -6.04
C THR A 117 -14.94 -23.37 -5.96
#